data_AF-A0A7K2WJ88-F1
#
_entry.id   AF-A0A7K2WJ88-F1
#
_cell.length_a   1.000
_cell.length_b   1.000
_cell.length_c   1.000
_cell.angle_alpha   90.00
_cell.angle_beta   90.00
_cell.angle_gamma   90.00
#
_symmetry.space_group_name_H-M   'P 1'
#
loop_
_entity.id
_entity.type
_entity.pdbx_description
1 polymer ?
#
loop_
_entity_poly.entity_id
_entity_poly.type
_entity_poly.pdbx_seq_one_letter_code
_entity_poly.pdbx_strand_id
1 'polypeptide(L)' 'MECDLEAGVRQRLAHAVAGRSLAVWEMDLLNPVEDPDHCPPSVAWVMTLDGAGRPYRLRLLHPRPVAALQALTPV' A
#
# COMPACT_ATOMS: atom_id res chain seq x y z
N MET A 1 11.77 -3.32 3.58
CA MET A 1 11.60 -2.60 2.30
C MET A 1 12.82 -2.74 1.41
N GLU A 2 14.03 -2.33 1.81
CA GLU A 2 15.22 -2.51 0.94
C GLU A 2 15.41 -3.99 0.56
N CYS A 3 15.40 -4.89 1.54
CA CYS A 3 15.51 -6.33 1.30
C CYS A 3 14.41 -6.89 0.38
N ASP A 4 13.19 -6.33 0.45
CA ASP A 4 12.06 -6.79 -0.37
C ASP A 4 12.23 -6.34 -1.83
N LEU A 5 12.76 -5.13 -2.05
CA LEU A 5 13.08 -4.61 -3.38
C LEU A 5 14.22 -5.39 -4.02
N GLU A 6 15.25 -5.72 -3.24
CA GLU A 6 16.38 -6.58 -3.63
C GLU A 6 15.91 -8.00 -3.98
N ALA A 7 14.93 -8.54 -3.25
CA ALA A 7 14.28 -9.81 -3.54
C ALA A 7 13.40 -9.78 -4.82
N GLY A 8 13.23 -8.61 -5.45
CA GLY A 8 12.50 -8.47 -6.70
C GLY A 8 11.05 -8.01 -6.55
N VAL A 9 10.58 -7.72 -5.33
CA VAL A 9 9.23 -7.19 -5.11
C VAL A 9 9.08 -5.83 -5.79
N ARG A 10 7.96 -5.61 -6.47
CA ARG A 10 7.60 -4.33 -7.09
C ARG A 10 6.25 -3.85 -6.59
N GLN A 11 6.03 -2.54 -6.65
CA GLN A 11 4.75 -1.94 -6.26
C GLN A 11 4.03 -1.39 -7.48
N ARG A 12 2.74 -1.65 -7.59
CA ARG A 12 1.86 -1.05 -8.59
C ARG A 12 0.79 -0.23 -7.89
N LEU A 13 0.67 1.05 -8.23
CA LEU A 13 -0.36 1.91 -7.66
C LEU A 13 -1.75 1.39 -8.06
N ALA A 14 -2.58 1.09 -7.08
CA ALA A 14 -3.96 0.64 -7.27
C ALA A 14 -4.95 1.80 -7.06
N HIS A 15 -4.82 2.53 -5.94
CA HIS A 15 -5.66 3.70 -5.64
C HIS A 15 -4.84 4.82 -5.00
N ALA A 16 -5.26 6.06 -5.21
CA ALA A 16 -4.69 7.22 -4.55
C ALA A 16 -5.77 8.21 -4.13
N VAL A 17 -5.67 8.69 -2.90
CA VAL A 17 -6.40 9.86 -2.40
C VAL A 17 -5.38 10.86 -1.88
N ALA A 18 -5.51 12.13 -2.27
CA ALA A 18 -4.65 13.20 -1.82
C ALA A 18 -5.49 14.41 -1.37
N GLY A 19 -5.15 14.94 -0.20
CA GLY A 19 -5.72 16.17 0.36
C GLY A 19 -4.61 17.10 0.87
N ARG A 20 -5.01 18.15 1.61
CA ARG A 20 -4.08 19.18 2.08
C ARG A 20 -3.04 18.65 3.08
N SER A 21 -3.45 17.77 3.99
CA SER A 21 -2.63 17.29 5.11
C SER A 21 -2.40 15.78 5.11
N LEU A 22 -3.00 15.06 4.16
CA LEU A 22 -2.97 13.60 4.10
C LEU A 22 -2.99 13.14 2.64
N ALA A 23 -2.12 12.19 2.31
CA ALA A 23 -2.24 11.37 1.12
C ALA A 23 -2.22 9.89 1.51
N VAL A 24 -3.03 9.09 0.83
CA VAL A 24 -3.09 7.63 0.98
C VAL A 24 -2.90 7.02 -0.40
N TRP A 25 -1.89 6.17 -0.54
CA TRP A 25 -1.70 5.34 -1.73
C TRP A 25 -1.88 3.87 -1.35
N GLU A 26 -2.80 3.21 -2.03
CA GLU A 26 -2.91 1.75 -2.00
C GLU A 26 -2.11 1.19 -3.18
N MET A 27 -1.26 0.22 -2.90
CA MET A 27 -0.42 -0.44 -3.89
C MET A 27 -0.64 -1.94 -3.83
N ASP A 28 -0.65 -2.58 -5.00
CA ASP A 28 -0.41 -4.01 -5.10
C ASP A 28 1.09 -4.29 -4.91
N LEU A 29 1.41 -5.33 -4.15
CA LEU A 29 2.76 -5.88 -4.08
C LEU A 29 2.87 -7.04 -5.08
N LEU A 30 3.73 -6.86 -6.07
CA LEU A 30 4.04 -7.86 -7.08
C LEU A 30 5.27 -8.64 -6.63
N ASN A 31 5.05 -9.85 -6.15
CA ASN A 31 6.12 -10.76 -5.72
C ASN A 31 6.86 -11.35 -6.92
N PRO A 32 8.14 -11.71 -6.77
CA PRO A 32 8.90 -12.42 -7.81
C PRO A 32 8.22 -13.77 -8.14
N VAL A 33 8.38 -14.23 -9.39
CA VAL A 33 7.75 -15.48 -9.85
C VAL A 33 8.31 -16.69 -9.10
N GLU A 34 9.57 -16.59 -8.68
CA GLU A 34 10.31 -17.62 -7.94
C GLU A 34 9.89 -17.73 -6.48
N ASP A 35 9.27 -16.69 -5.91
CA ASP A 35 8.78 -16.65 -4.53
C ASP A 35 7.45 -15.84 -4.45
N PRO A 36 6.34 -16.43 -4.91
CA PRO A 36 5.07 -15.71 -5.07
C PRO A 36 4.41 -15.31 -3.74
N ASP A 37 4.83 -15.89 -2.61
CA ASP A 37 4.28 -15.64 -1.27
C ASP A 37 5.19 -14.74 -0.40
N HIS A 38 6.21 -14.11 -1.01
CA HIS A 38 7.23 -13.32 -0.31
C HIS A 38 6.64 -12.19 0.57
N CYS A 39 5.71 -11.41 0.02
CA CYS A 39 5.03 -10.32 0.73
C CYS A 39 3.51 -10.48 0.69
N PRO A 40 2.79 -9.93 1.68
CA PRO A 40 1.33 -9.76 1.59
C PRO A 40 0.92 -9.03 0.30
N PRO A 41 -0.27 -9.28 -0.25
CA PRO A 41 -0.61 -8.87 -1.62
C PRO A 41 -0.73 -7.35 -1.81
N SER A 42 -0.86 -6.57 -0.73
CA SER A 42 -1.05 -5.12 -0.83
C SER A 42 -0.46 -4.36 0.35
N VAL A 43 -0.28 -3.07 0.12
CA VAL A 43 0.23 -2.11 1.09
C VAL A 43 -0.48 -0.77 0.94
N ALA A 44 -0.76 -0.12 2.07
CA ALA A 44 -1.23 1.26 2.13
C ALA A 44 -0.13 2.16 2.69
N TRP A 45 0.28 3.14 1.88
CA TRP A 45 1.15 4.24 2.29
C TRP A 45 0.29 5.38 2.82
N VAL A 46 0.40 5.67 4.12
CA VAL A 46 -0.29 6.79 4.76
C VAL A 46 0.74 7.89 5.01
N MET A 47 0.59 8.99 4.27
CA MET A 47 1.49 10.13 4.26
C MET A 47 0.82 11.34 4.91
N THR A 48 1.31 11.79 6.07
CA THR A 48 0.92 13.08 6.62
C THR A 48 1.78 14.18 6.01
N LEU A 49 1.13 15.23 5.49
CA LEU A 49 1.75 16.28 4.69
C LEU A 49 1.92 17.58 5.48
N ASP A 50 3.03 18.28 5.26
CA ASP A 50 3.29 19.62 5.79
C ASP A 50 2.49 20.69 5.00
N GLY A 51 2.61 21.96 5.40
CA GLY A 51 1.93 23.06 4.71
C GLY A 51 2.36 23.27 3.25
N ALA A 52 3.50 22.71 2.83
CA ALA A 52 3.98 22.70 1.45
C ALA A 52 3.58 21.42 0.68
N GLY A 53 2.79 20.54 1.30
CA GLY A 53 2.34 19.29 0.70
C GLY A 53 3.37 18.16 0.72
N ARG A 54 4.46 18.29 1.50
CA ARG A 54 5.52 17.27 1.57
C ARG A 54 5.24 16.28 2.69
N PRO A 55 5.44 14.96 2.46
CA PRO A 55 5.34 13.98 3.53
C PRO A 55 6.37 14.25 4.63
N TYR A 56 5.90 14.49 5.86
CA TYR A 56 6.77 14.57 7.04
C TYR A 56 6.61 13.36 7.97
N ARG A 57 5.56 12.57 7.75
CA ARG A 57 5.35 11.28 8.42
C ARG A 57 4.82 10.28 7.41
N LEU A 58 5.50 9.15 7.29
CA LEU A 58 5.15 8.05 6.41
C LEU A 58 4.88 6.80 7.25
N ARG A 59 3.76 6.13 7.00
CA ARG A 59 3.43 4.83 7.60
C ARG A 59 3.10 3.85 6.51
N LEU A 60 3.61 2.63 6.67
CA LEU A 60 3.27 1.47 5.86
C LEU A 60 2.31 0.59 6.66
N LEU A 61 1.21 0.18 6.04
CA LEU A 61 0.24 -0.75 6.62
C LEU A 61 -0.08 -1.83 5.60
N HIS A 62 -0.12 -3.09 6.03
CA HIS A 62 -0.74 -4.15 5.22
C HIS A 62 -2.24 -4.16 5.54
N PRO A 63 -3.10 -3.71 4.61
CA PRO A 63 -4.54 -3.67 4.86
C PRO A 63 -5.05 -5.10 5.01
N ARG A 64 -5.92 -5.31 6.00
CA ARG A 64 -6.70 -6.54 6.13
C ARG A 64 -8.09 -6.29 5.54
N PRO A 65 -8.71 -7.29 4.89
CA PRO A 65 -10.08 -7.16 4.44
C PRO A 65 -10.98 -6.68 5.58
N VAL A 66 -11.72 -5.60 5.36
CA VAL A 66 -12.73 -5.15 6.31
C VAL A 66 -13.96 -6.02 6.10
N ALA A 67 -14.31 -6.84 7.10
CA ALA A 67 -15.39 -7.82 7.01
C ALA A 67 -16.74 -7.22 6.54
N ALA A 68 -16.99 -5.94 6.80
CA ALA A 68 -18.20 -5.25 6.38
C ALA A 68 -18.34 -5.07 4.85
N LEU A 69 -17.24 -5.03 4.09
CA LEU A 69 -17.27 -4.93 2.62
C LEU A 69 -17.43 -6.30 1.95
N GLN A 70 -16.98 -7.38 2.59
CA GLN A 70 -17.15 -8.75 2.07
C GLN A 70 -18.64 -9.16 2.00
N ALA A 71 -19.49 -8.58 2.85
CA ALA A 71 -20.93 -8.82 2.80
C ALA A 71 -21.64 -8.11 1.63
N LEU A 72 -21.01 -7.11 1.01
CA LEU A 72 -21.63 -6.27 -0.04
C LEU A 72 -21.18 -6.63 -1.47
N THR A 73 -20.12 -7.44 -1.61
CA THR A 73 -19.67 -8.00 -2.88
C THR A 73 -19.36 -9.49 -2.70
N PRO A 74 -20.36 -10.38 -2.87
CA PRO A 74 -20.10 -11.80 -2.93
C PRO A 74 -19.40 -12.13 -4.25
N VAL A 75 -18.30 -12.89 -4.14
CA VAL A 75 -17.61 -13.52 -5.29
C VAL A 75 -18.51 -14.56 -5.93
#